data_AF-A0AAV3Y1T5-F1
#
_entry.id   AF-A0AAV3Y1T5-F1
#
_cell.length_a   1.000
_cell.length_b   1.000
_cell.length_c   1.000
_cell.angle_alpha   90.00
_cell.angle_beta   90.00
_cell.angle_gamma   90.00
#
_symmetry.space_group_name_H-M   'P 1'
#
loop_
_entity.id
_entity.type
_entity.pdbx_description
1 polymer ?
#
loop_
_entity_poly.entity_id
_entity_poly.type
_entity_poly.pdbx_seq_one_letter_code
_entity_poly.pdbx_strand_id
1 'polypeptide(L)'
;MFLKPFRVKTQTSIKASDRKKLRADIQNQYPNLTDEDIAKLIPIKEEMTLVKINTHGDDNVSVYCSGKTPTFYHIFKSFYPSVYTLWQHPDILPTFRTWPPVFDKLQKGADLMLPGVIPDNQPSPKMFGNLNKGDLVSIKVAGNK
;
A
#
# COMPACT_ATOMS: atom_id res chain seq x y z
N MET A 1 2.37 -0.52 12.16
CA MET A 1 0.88 -0.43 12.05
C MET A 1 0.16 -1.73 12.38
N PHE A 2 0.41 -2.83 11.66
CA PHE A 2 -0.33 -4.09 11.81
C PHE A 2 0.42 -5.24 12.51
N LEU A 3 1.52 -4.95 13.21
CA LEU A 3 2.33 -5.98 13.89
C LEU A 3 1.57 -6.64 15.06
N LYS A 4 0.78 -5.85 15.79
CA LYS A 4 -0.05 -6.32 16.90
C LYS A 4 -1.49 -6.59 16.42
N PRO A 5 -2.21 -7.50 17.08
CA PRO A 5 -3.62 -7.74 16.77
C PRO A 5 -4.43 -6.45 16.79
N PHE A 6 -5.30 -6.28 15.80
CA PHE A 6 -6.22 -5.15 15.67
C PHE A 6 -7.66 -5.63 15.88
N ARG A 7 -8.56 -4.71 16.21
CA ARG A 7 -9.99 -5.01 16.40
C ARG A 7 -10.79 -4.59 15.18
N VAL A 8 -11.63 -5.49 14.67
CA VAL A 8 -12.64 -5.15 13.67
C VAL A 8 -13.83 -4.48 14.35
N LYS A 9 -14.18 -3.26 13.90
CA LYS A 9 -15.31 -2.49 14.41
C LYS A 9 -16.58 -2.82 13.63
N THR A 10 -16.53 -2.71 12.31
CA THR A 10 -17.68 -2.91 11.42
C THR A 10 -17.23 -3.44 10.06
N GLN A 11 -18.03 -4.27 9.42
CA GLN A 11 -17.87 -4.68 8.03
C GLN A 11 -19.16 -4.41 7.28
N THR A 12 -19.06 -3.69 6.16
CA THR A 12 -20.22 -3.27 5.35
C THR A 12 -19.96 -3.45 3.87
N SER A 13 -20.97 -3.86 3.10
CA SER A 13 -20.89 -3.88 1.64
C SER A 13 -20.85 -2.45 1.06
N ILE A 14 -20.04 -2.24 0.03
CA ILE A 14 -19.86 -0.94 -0.61
C ILE A 14 -20.84 -0.76 -1.76
N LYS A 15 -21.61 0.34 -1.72
CA LYS A 15 -22.56 0.74 -2.76
C LYS A 15 -21.83 1.11 -4.06
N ALA A 16 -22.51 0.94 -5.20
CA ALA A 16 -21.94 1.26 -6.51
C ALA A 16 -21.46 2.72 -6.64
N SER A 17 -22.16 3.69 -6.01
CA SER A 17 -21.75 5.10 -5.99
C SER A 17 -20.41 5.30 -5.28
N ASP A 18 -20.20 4.63 -4.15
CA ASP A 18 -19.00 4.77 -3.34
C ASP A 18 -17.81 4.06 -3.99
N ARG A 19 -18.06 2.97 -4.73
CA ARG A 19 -17.03 2.33 -5.57
C ARG A 19 -16.55 3.26 -6.69
N LYS A 20 -17.45 3.99 -7.34
CA LYS A 20 -17.06 4.97 -8.38
C LYS A 20 -16.17 6.07 -7.80
N LYS A 21 -16.51 6.57 -6.60
CA LYS A 21 -15.66 7.54 -5.88
C LYS A 21 -14.29 6.96 -5.54
N LEU A 22 -14.26 5.75 -4.95
CA LEU A 22 -13.02 5.07 -4.61
C LEU A 22 -12.09 4.89 -5.81
N ARG A 23 -12.64 4.49 -6.97
CA ARG A 23 -11.87 4.37 -8.22
C ARG A 23 -11.26 5.71 -8.63
N ALA A 24 -12.04 6.79 -8.59
CA ALA A 24 -11.56 8.13 -8.93
C ALA A 24 -10.46 8.60 -7.95
N ASP A 25 -10.65 8.39 -6.65
CA ASP A 25 -9.68 8.79 -5.63
C ASP A 25 -8.35 8.03 -5.80
N ILE A 26 -8.41 6.73 -6.10
CA ILE A 26 -7.21 5.90 -6.36
C ILE A 26 -6.54 6.30 -7.67
N GLN A 27 -7.29 6.54 -8.74
CA GLN A 27 -6.74 7.02 -10.01
C GLN A 27 -6.01 8.37 -9.83
N ASN A 28 -6.57 9.26 -9.02
CA ASN A 28 -5.96 10.56 -8.71
C ASN A 28 -4.67 10.41 -7.90
N GLN A 29 -4.63 9.49 -6.94
CA GLN A 29 -3.44 9.27 -6.10
C GLN A 29 -2.35 8.44 -6.80
N TYR A 30 -2.74 7.54 -7.69
CA TYR A 30 -1.86 6.61 -8.41
C TYR A 30 -2.05 6.73 -9.93
N PRO A 31 -1.53 7.80 -10.55
CA PRO A 31 -1.75 8.07 -11.98
C PRO A 31 -1.14 7.01 -12.91
N ASN A 32 -0.23 6.17 -12.41
CA ASN A 32 0.37 5.07 -13.17
C ASN A 32 -0.57 3.87 -13.34
N LEU A 33 -1.67 3.78 -12.57
CA LEU A 33 -2.67 2.73 -12.75
C LEU A 33 -3.52 3.04 -13.98
N THR A 34 -3.69 2.07 -14.86
CA THR A 34 -4.63 2.22 -15.98
C THR A 34 -6.07 1.97 -15.54
N ASP A 35 -7.05 2.42 -16.32
CA ASP A 35 -8.47 2.11 -16.08
C ASP A 35 -8.73 0.60 -16.00
N GLU A 36 -7.98 -0.20 -16.75
CA GLU A 36 -8.06 -1.67 -16.72
C GLU A 36 -7.55 -2.24 -15.39
N ASP A 37 -6.44 -1.70 -14.87
CA ASP A 37 -5.87 -2.12 -13.60
C ASP A 37 -6.80 -1.77 -12.44
N ILE A 38 -7.37 -0.56 -12.45
CA ILE A 38 -8.39 -0.17 -11.48
C ILE A 38 -9.63 -1.06 -11.59
N ALA A 39 -10.03 -1.45 -12.79
CA ALA A 39 -11.17 -2.34 -12.97
C ALA A 39 -10.93 -3.73 -12.37
N LYS A 40 -9.69 -4.23 -12.40
CA LYS A 40 -9.27 -5.49 -11.77
C LYS A 40 -9.19 -5.36 -10.26
N LEU A 41 -8.60 -4.28 -9.74
CA LEU A 41 -8.43 -4.05 -8.30
C LEU A 41 -9.74 -3.71 -7.58
N ILE A 42 -10.65 -3.01 -8.26
CA ILE A 42 -11.92 -2.54 -7.70
C ILE A 42 -13.05 -2.95 -8.64
N PRO A 43 -13.42 -4.23 -8.72
CA PRO A 43 -14.46 -4.70 -9.64
C PRO A 43 -15.84 -4.11 -9.34
N ILE A 44 -16.60 -3.76 -10.38
CA ILE A 44 -18.00 -3.30 -10.25
C ILE A 44 -18.95 -4.47 -10.02
N LYS A 45 -18.66 -5.62 -10.64
CA LYS A 45 -19.57 -6.78 -10.65
C LYS A 45 -19.42 -7.69 -9.42
N GLU A 46 -18.25 -7.69 -8.78
CA GLU A 46 -17.98 -8.56 -7.63
C GLU A 46 -18.39 -7.91 -6.30
N GLU A 47 -18.48 -8.70 -5.24
CA GLU A 47 -18.73 -8.17 -3.90
C GLU A 47 -17.50 -7.44 -3.36
N MET A 48 -17.70 -6.23 -2.85
CA MET A 48 -16.65 -5.44 -2.21
C MET A 48 -17.13 -4.96 -0.85
N THR A 49 -16.29 -5.14 0.16
CA THR A 49 -16.61 -4.73 1.53
C THR A 49 -15.63 -3.69 2.05
N LEU A 50 -16.15 -2.75 2.83
CA LEU A 50 -15.37 -1.84 3.65
C LEU A 50 -15.34 -2.40 5.07
N VAL A 51 -14.14 -2.70 5.56
CA VAL A 51 -13.88 -3.16 6.92
C VAL A 51 -13.25 -2.02 7.70
N LYS A 52 -13.96 -1.50 8.70
CA LYS A 52 -13.42 -0.52 9.63
C LYS A 52 -12.75 -1.25 10.79
N ILE A 53 -11.48 -0.96 11.00
CA ILE A 53 -10.67 -1.55 12.07
C ILE A 53 -10.07 -0.46 12.94
N ASN A 54 -9.65 -0.86 14.13
CA ASN A 54 -8.90 -0.04 15.05
C ASN A 54 -7.60 -0.77 15.41
N THR A 55 -6.49 -0.11 15.15
CA THR A 55 -5.15 -0.68 15.42
C THR A 55 -4.87 -0.66 16.92
N HIS A 56 -3.84 -1.41 17.35
CA HIS A 56 -3.36 -1.30 18.73
C HIS A 56 -2.87 0.13 19.08
N GLY A 57 -2.50 0.93 18.07
CA GLY A 57 -2.14 2.34 18.25
C GLY A 57 -3.34 3.29 18.37
N ASP A 58 -4.56 2.73 18.43
CA ASP A 58 -5.84 3.45 18.42
C ASP A 58 -6.15 4.22 17.11
N ASP A 59 -5.45 3.87 16.02
CA ASP A 59 -5.76 4.44 14.71
C ASP A 59 -7.01 3.81 14.12
N ASN A 60 -7.87 4.63 13.54
CA ASN A 60 -9.04 4.16 12.78
C ASN A 60 -8.66 3.98 11.31
N VAL A 61 -8.87 2.78 10.79
CA VAL A 61 -8.45 2.39 9.44
C VAL A 61 -9.63 1.81 8.69
N SER A 62 -9.78 2.25 7.45
CA SER A 62 -10.80 1.78 6.52
C SER A 62 -10.15 0.86 5.49
N VAL A 63 -10.33 -0.45 5.60
CA VAL A 63 -9.76 -1.44 4.68
C VAL A 63 -10.80 -1.83 3.63
N TYR A 64 -10.45 -1.70 2.36
CA TYR A 64 -11.27 -2.08 1.22
C TYR A 64 -10.87 -3.48 0.76
N CYS A 65 -11.84 -4.39 0.70
CA CYS A 65 -11.61 -5.78 0.31
C CYS A 65 -12.47 -6.13 -0.91
N SER A 66 -11.83 -6.68 -1.95
CA SER A 66 -12.53 -7.36 -3.05
C SER A 66 -12.69 -8.84 -2.67
N GLY A 67 -13.92 -9.29 -2.49
CA GLY A 67 -14.22 -10.58 -1.85
C GLY A 67 -13.56 -10.68 -0.46
N LYS A 68 -12.55 -11.55 -0.33
CA LYS A 68 -11.79 -11.78 0.91
C LYS A 68 -10.37 -11.19 0.89
N THR A 69 -9.99 -10.51 -0.20
CA THR A 69 -8.62 -10.01 -0.39
C THR A 69 -8.57 -8.49 -0.17
N PRO A 70 -7.72 -7.99 0.74
CA PRO A 70 -7.57 -6.55 0.95
C PRO A 70 -6.83 -5.91 -0.23
N THR A 71 -7.38 -4.84 -0.78
CA THR A 71 -6.81 -4.14 -1.93
C THR A 71 -6.12 -2.84 -1.51
N PHE A 72 -6.88 -1.94 -0.89
CA PHE A 72 -6.37 -0.68 -0.34
C PHE A 72 -6.85 -0.48 1.09
N TYR A 73 -6.11 0.29 1.87
CA TYR A 73 -6.61 0.82 3.12
C TYR A 73 -6.44 2.33 3.17
N HIS A 74 -7.39 3.02 3.79
CA HIS A 74 -7.36 4.45 3.99
C HIS A 74 -7.13 4.73 5.48
N ILE A 75 -6.08 5.50 5.75
CA ILE A 75 -5.76 6.02 7.07
C ILE A 75 -5.30 7.47 6.93
N PHE A 76 -5.70 8.31 7.88
CA PHE A 76 -5.47 9.76 7.86
C PHE A 76 -6.09 10.43 6.62
N LYS A 77 -5.32 10.59 5.53
CA LYS A 77 -5.72 11.32 4.32
C LYS A 77 -5.28 10.65 3.02
N SER A 78 -4.80 9.42 3.10
CA SER A 78 -4.19 8.74 1.94
C SER A 78 -4.65 7.31 1.87
N PHE A 79 -4.85 6.84 0.64
CA PHE A 79 -4.95 5.41 0.37
C PHE A 79 -3.55 4.81 0.39
N TYR A 80 -3.47 3.56 0.81
CA TYR A 80 -2.25 2.76 0.82
C TYR A 80 -2.61 1.42 0.19
N PRO A 81 -1.84 0.94 -0.81
CA PRO A 81 -2.05 -0.38 -1.37
C PRO A 81 -1.68 -1.45 -0.34
N SER A 82 -2.40 -2.57 -0.34
CA SER A 82 -1.94 -3.77 0.35
C SER A 82 -0.70 -4.33 -0.33
N VAL A 83 0.05 -5.18 0.38
CA VAL A 83 1.19 -5.91 -0.22
C VAL A 83 0.73 -6.79 -1.39
N TYR A 84 -0.49 -7.33 -1.34
CA TYR A 84 -1.06 -8.11 -2.45
C TYR A 84 -1.30 -7.24 -3.69
N THR A 85 -1.80 -6.02 -3.52
CA THR A 85 -1.94 -5.05 -4.62
C THR A 85 -0.58 -4.69 -5.22
N LEU A 86 0.43 -4.46 -4.36
CA LEU A 86 1.80 -4.19 -4.82
C LEU A 86 2.44 -5.38 -5.56
N TRP A 87 2.08 -6.62 -5.24
CA TRP A 87 2.54 -7.79 -6.01
C TRP A 87 1.91 -7.87 -7.40
N GLN A 88 0.66 -7.43 -7.56
CA GLN A 88 -0.01 -7.38 -8.86
C GLN A 88 0.49 -6.21 -9.71
N HIS A 89 0.75 -5.07 -9.08
CA HIS A 89 1.23 -3.85 -9.73
C HIS A 89 2.43 -3.27 -8.96
N PRO A 90 3.65 -3.77 -9.21
CA PRO A 90 4.84 -3.34 -8.46
C PRO A 90 5.24 -1.88 -8.77
N ASP A 91 4.87 -1.37 -9.94
CA ASP A 91 5.32 -0.06 -10.45
C ASP A 91 4.39 1.11 -10.04
N ILE A 92 3.41 0.86 -9.17
CA ILE A 92 2.47 1.91 -8.70
C ILE A 92 3.10 2.89 -7.72
N LEU A 93 4.24 2.52 -7.11
CA LEU A 93 4.98 3.32 -6.16
C LEU A 93 6.48 3.32 -6.49
N PRO A 94 7.19 4.43 -6.23
CA PRO A 94 8.65 4.41 -6.18
C PRO A 94 9.16 3.32 -5.23
N THR A 95 10.16 2.56 -5.65
CA THR A 95 10.62 1.38 -4.93
C THR A 95 12.03 1.59 -4.37
N PHE A 96 12.22 1.31 -3.09
CA PHE A 96 13.55 1.20 -2.48
C PHE A 96 14.00 -0.26 -2.43
N ARG A 97 15.22 -0.51 -2.90
CA ARG A 97 15.83 -1.83 -2.80
C ARG A 97 16.67 -1.94 -1.54
N THR A 98 16.58 -3.06 -0.83
CA THR A 98 17.26 -3.29 0.45
C THR A 98 18.08 -4.57 0.43
N TRP A 99 19.08 -4.64 1.31
CA TRP A 99 19.89 -5.83 1.50
C TRP A 99 19.09 -6.96 2.17
N PRO A 100 19.32 -8.25 1.82
CA PRO A 100 18.61 -9.37 2.44
C PRO A 100 18.59 -9.38 3.98
N PRO A 101 19.69 -9.08 4.70
CA PRO A 101 19.70 -9.06 6.17
C PRO A 101 18.76 -8.01 6.80
N VAL A 102 18.39 -6.96 6.05
CA VAL A 102 17.48 -5.90 6.51
C VAL A 102 16.05 -6.44 6.62
N PHE A 103 15.68 -7.40 5.77
CA PHE A 103 14.34 -7.98 5.75
C PHE A 103 13.94 -8.58 7.09
N ASP A 104 14.86 -9.25 7.80
CA ASP A 104 14.60 -9.86 9.11
C ASP A 104 14.18 -8.86 10.19
N LYS A 105 14.56 -7.60 10.01
CA LYS A 105 14.15 -6.50 10.88
C LYS A 105 12.83 -5.90 10.39
N LEU A 106 12.69 -5.67 9.09
CA LEU A 106 11.49 -5.10 8.48
C LEU A 106 10.24 -5.97 8.70
N GLN A 107 10.35 -7.29 8.56
CA GLN A 107 9.22 -8.21 8.78
C GLN A 107 8.70 -8.17 10.23
N LYS A 108 9.53 -7.72 11.17
CA LYS A 108 9.17 -7.50 12.58
C LYS A 108 8.64 -6.09 12.85
N GLY A 109 8.41 -5.30 11.81
CA GLY A 109 7.88 -3.95 11.88
C GLY A 109 8.89 -2.87 12.27
N ALA A 110 10.19 -3.14 12.12
CA ALA A 110 11.23 -2.11 12.29
C ALA A 110 11.23 -1.10 11.12
N ASP A 111 11.66 0.12 11.40
CA ASP A 111 11.81 1.15 10.37
C ASP A 111 13.03 0.88 9.48
N LEU A 112 12.95 1.30 8.21
CA LEU A 112 14.06 1.23 7.26
C LEU A 112 14.99 2.43 7.46
N MET A 113 16.23 2.16 7.87
CA MET A 113 17.28 3.16 7.98
C MET A 113 18.10 3.23 6.67
N LEU A 114 18.59 4.42 6.32
CA LEU A 114 19.35 4.67 5.08
C LEU A 114 20.49 3.68 4.79
N PRO A 115 21.30 3.22 5.78
CA PRO A 115 22.34 2.23 5.51
C PRO A 115 21.84 0.88 5.00
N GLY A 116 20.55 0.57 5.19
CA GLY A 116 19.92 -0.65 4.70
C GLY A 116 19.47 -0.59 3.24
N VAL A 117 19.50 0.59 2.62
CA VAL A 117 19.09 0.81 1.23
C VAL A 117 20.28 0.55 0.30
N ILE A 118 20.02 -0.16 -0.80
CA ILE A 118 20.99 -0.35 -1.88
C ILE A 118 20.84 0.85 -2.82
N PRO A 119 21.88 1.68 -3.00
CA PRO A 119 21.83 2.77 -3.97
C PRO A 119 21.79 2.22 -5.40
N ASP A 120 20.90 2.75 -6.24
CA ASP A 120 20.77 2.34 -7.64
C ASP A 120 21.86 2.96 -8.54
N ASN A 121 22.42 4.09 -8.10
CA ASN A 121 23.43 4.87 -8.83
C ASN A 121 24.64 5.18 -7.94
N GLN A 122 25.70 5.73 -8.53
CA GLN A 122 26.83 6.27 -7.78
C GLN A 122 26.34 7.29 -6.73
N PRO A 123 27.02 7.36 -5.56
CA PRO A 123 26.60 8.21 -4.45
C PRO A 123 26.49 9.67 -4.89
N SER A 124 25.25 10.12 -5.06
CA SER A 124 24.87 11.49 -5.37
C SER A 124 23.66 11.90 -4.51
N PRO A 125 23.39 13.20 -4.30
CA PRO A 125 22.22 13.65 -3.55
C PRO A 125 20.88 13.14 -4.10
N LYS A 126 20.85 12.72 -5.37
CA LYS A 126 19.67 12.17 -6.07
C LYS A 126 19.71 10.64 -6.19
N MET A 127 20.58 9.95 -5.44
CA MET A 127 20.75 8.49 -5.56
C MET A 127 19.50 7.68 -5.19
N PHE A 128 18.53 8.32 -4.53
CA PHE A 128 17.28 7.73 -4.06
C PHE A 128 16.05 8.23 -4.84
N GLY A 129 16.26 8.88 -5.99
CA GLY A 129 15.20 9.48 -6.79
C GLY A 129 14.76 10.88 -6.32
N ASN A 130 13.74 11.43 -6.95
CA ASN A 130 13.13 12.71 -6.59
C ASN A 130 11.95 12.47 -5.65
N LEU A 131 12.22 12.20 -4.38
CA LEU A 131 11.21 11.95 -3.35
C LEU A 131 11.16 13.09 -2.34
N ASN A 132 9.96 13.46 -1.93
CA ASN A 132 9.70 14.40 -0.85
C ASN A 132 9.34 13.66 0.44
N LYS A 133 9.52 14.32 1.58
CA LYS A 133 9.07 13.79 2.86
C LYS A 133 7.54 13.61 2.82
N GLY A 134 7.09 12.38 3.06
CA GLY A 134 5.67 12.01 3.06
C GLY A 134 5.22 11.26 1.81
N ASP A 135 6.06 11.18 0.78
CA ASP A 135 5.76 10.36 -0.39
C ASP A 135 5.69 8.87 -0.03
N LEU A 136 4.73 8.17 -0.63
CA LEU A 136 4.58 6.74 -0.45
C LEU A 136 5.62 6.00 -1.29
N VAL A 137 6.22 4.98 -0.70
CA VAL A 137 7.23 4.14 -1.35
C VAL A 137 6.99 2.67 -1.03
N SER A 138 7.38 1.79 -1.95
CA SER A 138 7.44 0.36 -1.71
C SER A 138 8.87 -0.05 -1.33
N ILE A 139 9.02 -1.16 -0.60
CA ILE A 139 10.33 -1.71 -0.23
C ILE A 139 10.46 -3.10 -0.85
N LYS A 140 11.53 -3.31 -1.60
CA LYS A 140 11.88 -4.60 -2.24
C LYS A 140 13.21 -5.11 -1.68
N VAL A 141 13.29 -6.43 -1.48
CA VAL A 141 14.54 -7.08 -1.09
C VAL A 141 15.31 -7.48 -2.34
N ALA A 142 16.61 -7.20 -2.40
CA ALA A 142 17.45 -7.63 -3.52
C ALA A 142 17.43 -9.15 -3.67
N GLY A 143 17.24 -9.61 -4.91
CA GLY A 143 17.16 -11.04 -5.25
C GLY A 143 15.77 -11.66 -5.08
N ASN A 144 14.81 -10.94 -4.47
CA ASN A 144 13.41 -11.37 -4.47
C ASN A 144 12.77 -10.94 -5.80
N LYS A 145 12.49 -11.89 -6.70
CA LYS A 145 11.85 -11.61 -7.99
C LYS A 145 10.35 -11.55 -7.83
#